data_AF-A0A6J0LCC0-F1
#
_entry.id   AF-A0A6J0LCC0-F1
#
_cell.length_a   1.000
_cell.length_b   1.000
_cell.length_c   1.000
_cell.angle_alpha   90.00
_cell.angle_beta   90.00
_cell.angle_gamma   90.00
#
_symmetry.space_group_name_H-M   'P 1'
#
loop_
_entity.id
_entity.type
_entity.pdbx_description
1 polymer ?
#
loop_
_entity_poly.entity_id
_entity_poly.type
_entity_poly.pdbx_seq_one_letter_code
_entity_poly.pdbx_strand_id
1 'polypeptide(L)'
;MSSWVCSYVTRNLVTADHPHPFSSSSQQFGSPPRRASVRLPLTPTPKFRLLKLRKFQSLSSTHEGEEDSESVVQTLKIPDEWLLPSKAIEESEWLRVTLHKWLDDEYCPEPTNVEISNVAAKSLYTSLLEKETDMGVILLKMAQDLTSISYQESFHGAFTSANAAINLIVERVES
;
A
#
# COMPACT_ATOMS: atom_id res chain seq x y z
N MET A 1 26.64 -2.71 -21.50
CA MET A 1 26.13 -4.07 -21.78
C MET A 1 26.75 -5.01 -20.76
N SER A 2 26.06 -5.32 -19.67
CA SER A 2 26.53 -6.31 -18.70
C SER A 2 25.33 -7.05 -18.13
N SER A 3 25.15 -8.25 -18.67
CA SER A 3 24.16 -9.26 -18.32
C SER A 3 24.50 -9.87 -16.95
N TRP A 4 23.52 -9.98 -16.06
CA TRP A 4 23.60 -10.84 -14.90
C TRP A 4 22.68 -12.05 -15.14
N VAL A 5 23.32 -13.17 -15.46
CA VAL A 5 22.69 -14.49 -15.56
C VAL A 5 22.53 -15.04 -14.14
N CYS A 6 21.30 -15.25 -13.70
CA CYS A 6 21.01 -15.98 -12.46
C CYS A 6 20.89 -17.47 -12.80
N SER A 7 21.82 -18.29 -12.28
CA SER A 7 21.81 -19.74 -12.46
C SER A 7 21.17 -20.46 -11.26
N TYR A 8 20.33 -21.44 -11.61
CA TYR A 8 19.54 -22.31 -10.75
C TYR A 8 20.40 -23.26 -9.89
N VAL A 9 19.94 -23.55 -8.68
CA VAL A 9 20.28 -24.79 -7.96
C VAL A 9 18.99 -25.46 -7.49
N THR A 10 18.60 -26.50 -8.21
CA THR A 10 17.54 -27.44 -7.84
C THR A 10 18.15 -28.51 -6.94
N ARG A 11 17.53 -28.83 -5.80
CA ARG A 11 17.94 -29.96 -4.95
C ARG A 11 16.86 -31.04 -4.91
N ASN A 12 17.34 -32.26 -5.10
CA ASN A 12 16.65 -33.46 -5.58
C ASN A 12 15.67 -34.12 -4.60
N LEU A 13 14.67 -34.80 -5.18
CA LEU A 13 13.89 -35.89 -4.59
C LEU A 13 14.78 -37.08 -4.19
N VAL A 14 14.45 -37.71 -3.06
CA VAL A 14 14.79 -39.11 -2.76
C VAL A 14 13.55 -39.81 -2.21
N THR A 15 13.15 -40.87 -2.90
CA THR A 15 12.09 -41.84 -2.60
C THR A 15 12.63 -42.95 -1.69
N ALA A 16 11.81 -43.42 -0.73
CA ALA A 16 11.94 -44.79 -0.19
C ALA A 16 10.60 -45.26 0.41
N ASP A 17 10.19 -46.46 -0.01
CA ASP A 17 8.99 -47.21 0.37
C ASP A 17 9.21 -48.10 1.63
N HIS A 18 8.16 -48.17 2.49
CA HIS A 18 7.58 -49.26 3.34
C HIS A 18 8.41 -50.50 3.84
N PRO A 19 7.98 -51.30 4.88
CA PRO A 19 6.94 -51.16 5.94
C PRO A 19 7.36 -51.62 7.40
N HIS A 20 6.40 -51.51 8.34
CA HIS A 20 6.25 -51.87 9.79
C HIS A 20 6.96 -53.12 10.41
N PRO A 21 6.75 -53.50 11.72
CA PRO A 21 6.21 -52.85 12.94
C PRO A 21 7.17 -52.99 14.16
N PHE A 22 6.98 -52.30 15.30
CA PHE A 22 7.32 -52.83 16.64
C PHE A 22 6.79 -51.96 17.80
N SER A 23 6.23 -52.64 18.81
CA SER A 23 5.75 -52.13 20.10
C SER A 23 6.83 -51.47 20.96
N SER A 24 6.45 -50.48 21.78
CA SER A 24 6.60 -50.52 23.25
C SER A 24 6.35 -49.18 23.95
N SER A 25 5.86 -49.31 25.19
CA SER A 25 6.09 -48.43 26.34
C SER A 25 5.31 -47.13 26.46
N SER A 26 4.30 -47.20 27.35
CA SER A 26 3.94 -46.10 28.26
C SER A 26 5.20 -45.54 28.93
N GLN A 27 5.54 -44.29 28.62
CA GLN A 27 6.40 -43.47 29.47
C GLN A 27 5.73 -42.13 29.74
N GLN A 28 5.35 -41.98 31.01
CA GLN A 28 5.30 -40.80 31.86
C GLN A 28 5.32 -39.42 31.17
N PHE A 29 4.25 -38.67 31.41
CA PHE A 29 4.16 -37.22 31.22
C PHE A 29 5.27 -36.50 32.00
N GLY A 30 6.34 -36.13 31.30
CA GLY A 30 7.31 -35.15 31.76
C GLY A 30 6.70 -33.75 31.75
N SER A 31 6.88 -33.02 32.85
CA SER A 31 6.42 -31.64 33.00
C SER A 31 7.05 -30.71 31.94
N PRO A 32 6.33 -29.68 31.45
CA PRO A 32 6.89 -28.76 30.46
C PRO A 32 8.03 -27.92 31.08
N PRO A 33 9.08 -27.59 30.31
CA PRO A 33 10.15 -26.74 30.79
C PRO A 33 9.62 -25.31 31.03
N ARG A 34 10.07 -24.69 32.12
CA ARG A 34 9.73 -23.32 32.46
C ARG A 34 10.25 -22.38 31.36
N ARG A 35 9.33 -21.67 30.71
CA ARG A 35 9.59 -20.63 29.72
C ARG A 35 10.41 -19.52 30.39
N ALA A 36 11.67 -19.37 30.00
CA ALA A 36 12.47 -18.20 30.37
C ALA A 36 11.83 -16.96 29.73
N SER A 37 11.49 -15.97 30.55
CA SER A 37 10.98 -14.69 30.09
C SER A 37 12.13 -13.90 29.46
N VAL A 38 12.15 -13.86 28.13
CA VAL A 38 13.06 -13.00 27.37
C VAL A 38 12.57 -11.56 27.55
N ARG A 39 13.34 -10.75 28.27
CA ARG A 39 13.11 -9.30 28.35
C ARG A 39 13.60 -8.69 27.03
N LEU A 40 12.66 -8.32 26.17
CA LEU A 40 12.96 -7.53 24.98
C LEU A 40 13.41 -6.12 25.40
N PRO A 41 14.49 -5.58 24.82
CA PRO A 41 14.90 -4.20 25.07
C PRO A 41 13.80 -3.25 24.60
N LEU A 42 13.39 -2.33 25.47
CA LEU A 42 12.52 -1.21 25.12
C LEU A 42 13.34 -0.26 24.24
N THR A 43 13.15 -0.36 22.93
CA THR A 43 13.69 0.63 21.99
C THR A 43 12.89 1.94 22.12
N PRO A 44 13.55 3.11 21.93
CA PRO A 44 12.85 4.38 21.99
C PRO A 44 11.85 4.46 20.83
N THR A 45 10.60 4.76 21.17
CA THR A 45 9.50 4.97 20.23
C THR A 45 9.91 5.92 19.09
N PRO A 46 9.67 5.58 17.82
CA PRO A 46 9.89 6.53 16.74
C PRO A 46 8.98 7.72 16.97
N LYS A 47 9.57 8.91 17.04
CA LYS A 47 8.82 10.17 17.09
C LYS A 47 8.24 10.39 15.71
N PHE A 48 7.01 9.92 15.50
CA PHE A 48 6.22 10.33 14.35
C PHE A 48 6.16 11.87 14.38
N ARG A 49 6.79 12.51 13.38
CA ARG A 49 6.52 13.92 13.12
C ARG A 49 5.09 13.99 12.61
N LEU A 50 4.19 14.32 13.51
CA LEU A 50 2.82 14.67 13.16
C LEU A 50 2.91 15.88 12.21
N LEU A 51 2.73 15.63 10.92
CA LEU A 51 2.51 16.71 9.95
C LEU A 51 1.27 17.46 10.44
N LYS A 52 1.46 18.71 10.84
CA LYS A 52 0.36 19.57 11.28
C LYS A 52 -0.56 19.75 10.08
N LEU A 53 -1.65 19.00 10.07
CA LEU A 53 -2.76 19.26 9.17
C LEU A 53 -3.21 20.70 9.41
N ARG A 54 -2.96 21.57 8.43
CA ARG A 54 -3.28 22.99 8.49
C ARG A 54 -4.81 23.10 8.47
N LYS A 55 -5.40 23.26 9.65
CA LYS A 55 -6.83 23.50 9.83
C LYS A 55 -7.20 24.75 9.04
N PHE A 56 -7.91 24.58 7.93
CA PHE A 56 -8.49 25.68 7.17
C PHE A 56 -9.38 26.48 8.11
N GLN A 57 -9.04 27.75 8.33
CA GLN A 57 -9.84 28.66 9.14
C GLN A 57 -11.06 29.06 8.33
N SER A 58 -12.22 28.53 8.71
CA SER A 58 -13.51 29.00 8.23
C SER A 58 -13.71 30.44 8.69
N LEU A 59 -13.72 31.39 7.76
CA LEU A 59 -14.32 32.70 7.99
C LEU A 59 -15.83 32.53 7.90
N SER A 60 -16.49 32.34 9.05
CA SER A 60 -17.94 32.53 9.12
C SER A 60 -18.22 34.02 9.36
N SER A 61 -18.63 34.74 8.31
CA SER A 61 -19.36 35.99 8.52
C SER A 61 -20.78 35.63 8.96
N THR A 62 -21.19 36.22 10.08
CA THR A 62 -22.50 36.11 10.70
C THR A 62 -23.63 36.33 9.69
N HIS A 63 -24.46 35.31 9.48
CA HIS A 63 -25.81 35.52 8.96
C HIS A 63 -26.74 34.49 9.61
N GLU A 64 -27.60 35.00 10.49
CA GLU A 64 -28.72 34.28 11.09
C GLU A 64 -29.74 33.97 9.97
N GLY A 65 -30.09 32.70 9.79
CA GLY A 65 -31.09 32.27 8.82
C GLY A 65 -31.10 30.76 8.68
N GLU A 66 -32.18 30.14 9.15
CA GLU A 66 -32.49 28.72 9.05
C GLU A 66 -32.34 28.18 7.62
N GLU A 67 -31.51 27.15 7.45
CA GLU A 67 -31.75 25.99 6.57
C GLU A 67 -30.65 24.95 6.83
N ASP A 68 -31.08 23.70 7.01
CA ASP A 68 -30.30 22.50 7.29
C ASP A 68 -29.16 22.32 6.27
N SER A 69 -28.02 22.93 6.55
CA SER A 69 -26.82 22.83 5.71
C SER A 69 -26.04 21.62 6.16
N GLU A 70 -26.40 20.44 5.63
CA GLU A 70 -25.47 19.32 5.55
C GLU A 70 -24.14 19.89 5.03
N SER A 71 -23.09 19.83 5.86
CA SER A 71 -21.81 20.45 5.51
C SER A 71 -21.30 19.81 4.24
N VAL A 72 -21.40 20.51 3.11
CA VAL A 72 -20.91 20.05 1.81
C VAL A 72 -19.40 19.87 1.95
N VAL A 73 -18.98 18.62 2.15
CA VAL A 73 -17.57 18.25 2.19
C VAL A 73 -17.02 18.60 0.80
N GLN A 74 -16.04 19.50 0.72
CA GLN A 74 -15.45 19.87 -0.56
C GLN A 74 -14.84 18.63 -1.21
N THR A 75 -15.44 18.18 -2.32
CA THR A 75 -14.94 17.06 -3.10
C THR A 75 -13.63 17.47 -3.76
N LEU A 76 -12.55 16.81 -3.38
CA LEU A 76 -11.26 16.91 -4.04
C LEU A 76 -11.35 16.28 -5.43
N LYS A 77 -10.97 17.01 -6.47
CA LYS A 77 -11.10 16.57 -7.87
C LYS A 77 -9.80 16.69 -8.65
N ILE A 78 -9.63 15.79 -9.62
CA ILE A 78 -8.59 15.89 -10.65
C ILE A 78 -9.01 16.92 -11.72
N PRO A 79 -8.08 17.68 -12.31
CA PRO A 79 -8.36 18.56 -13.44
C PRO A 79 -8.88 17.81 -14.67
N ASP A 80 -9.87 18.38 -15.36
CA ASP A 80 -10.47 17.79 -16.57
C ASP A 80 -9.45 17.57 -17.70
N GLU A 81 -8.36 18.32 -17.71
CA GLU A 81 -7.25 18.18 -18.68
C GLU A 81 -6.63 16.79 -18.66
N TRP A 82 -6.64 16.12 -17.50
CA TRP A 82 -6.09 14.77 -17.33
C TRP A 82 -6.99 13.70 -17.98
N LEU A 83 -8.25 14.02 -18.29
CA LEU A 83 -9.19 13.10 -18.93
C LEU A 83 -8.88 12.86 -20.42
N LEU A 84 -7.98 13.65 -21.01
CA LEU A 84 -7.48 13.42 -22.38
C LEU A 84 -6.59 12.17 -22.37
N PRO A 85 -6.77 11.20 -23.29
CA PRO A 85 -5.99 9.95 -23.26
C PRO A 85 -4.47 10.17 -23.26
N SER A 86 -3.97 11.19 -23.95
CA SER A 86 -2.54 11.55 -23.94
C SER A 86 -2.06 11.99 -22.56
N LYS A 87 -2.85 12.83 -21.87
CA LYS A 87 -2.55 13.28 -20.50
C LYS A 87 -2.76 12.19 -19.47
N ALA A 88 -3.80 11.38 -19.63
CA ALA A 88 -4.05 10.23 -18.75
C ALA A 88 -2.86 9.26 -18.72
N ILE A 89 -2.26 8.96 -19.88
CA ILE A 89 -1.05 8.12 -19.95
C ILE A 89 0.13 8.82 -19.27
N GLU A 90 0.36 10.10 -19.58
CA GLU A 90 1.46 10.89 -19.02
C GLU A 90 1.43 10.91 -17.49
N GLU A 91 0.29 11.26 -16.90
CA GLU A 91 0.14 11.38 -15.44
C GLU A 91 0.13 10.02 -14.74
N SER A 92 -0.36 8.96 -15.40
CA SER A 92 -0.29 7.60 -14.86
C SER A 92 1.14 7.06 -14.85
N GLU A 93 1.92 7.32 -15.89
CA GLU A 93 3.34 6.95 -15.95
C GLU A 93 4.16 7.74 -14.92
N TRP A 94 3.86 9.02 -14.74
CA TRP A 94 4.42 9.83 -13.66
C TRP A 94 4.12 9.22 -12.29
N LEU A 95 2.86 8.84 -12.03
CA LEU A 95 2.46 8.23 -10.76
C LEU A 95 3.22 6.93 -10.51
N ARG A 96 3.37 6.07 -11.54
CA ARG A 96 4.11 4.82 -11.42
C ARG A 96 5.53 5.06 -10.89
N VAL A 97 6.28 5.95 -11.55
CA VAL A 97 7.68 6.18 -11.20
C VAL A 97 7.79 6.85 -9.83
N THR A 98 6.93 7.83 -9.55
CA THR A 98 6.98 8.61 -8.32
C THR A 98 6.55 7.78 -7.11
N LEU A 99 5.48 6.98 -7.24
CA LEU A 99 5.01 6.11 -6.16
C LEU A 99 6.01 5.00 -5.87
N HIS A 100 6.60 4.38 -6.89
CA HIS A 100 7.63 3.36 -6.69
C HIS A 100 8.80 3.91 -5.86
N LYS A 101 9.30 5.09 -6.27
CA LYS A 101 10.38 5.77 -5.55
C LYS A 101 9.97 6.09 -4.10
N TRP A 102 8.76 6.62 -3.92
CA TRP A 102 8.26 6.97 -2.58
C TRP A 102 8.19 5.75 -1.65
N LEU A 103 7.73 4.59 -2.17
CA LEU A 103 7.66 3.34 -1.39
C LEU A 103 9.05 2.84 -0.99
N ASP A 104 10.01 2.92 -1.91
CA ASP A 104 11.41 2.53 -1.64
C ASP A 104 12.06 3.44 -0.59
N ASP A 105 11.75 4.75 -0.63
CA ASP A 105 12.28 5.75 0.30
C ASP A 105 11.64 5.62 1.70
N GLU A 106 10.35 5.27 1.80
CA GLU A 106 9.62 5.21 3.08
C GLU A 106 9.83 3.89 3.85
N TYR A 107 9.87 2.74 3.15
CA TYR A 107 9.91 1.43 3.80
C TYR A 107 11.28 0.75 3.60
N CYS A 108 11.48 0.20 2.41
CA CYS A 108 12.74 -0.25 1.83
C CYS A 108 12.44 -0.75 0.40
N PRO A 109 13.46 -0.88 -0.48
CA PRO A 109 13.26 -1.45 -1.80
C PRO A 109 12.78 -2.90 -1.75
N GLU A 110 11.64 -3.17 -2.38
CA GLU A 110 10.99 -4.48 -2.44
C GLU A 110 10.40 -4.74 -3.84
N PRO A 111 10.36 -5.99 -4.32
CA PRO A 111 9.71 -6.30 -5.59
C PRO A 111 8.22 -5.94 -5.59
N THR A 112 7.55 -6.05 -4.45
CA THR A 112 6.14 -5.65 -4.27
C THR A 112 5.91 -4.17 -4.61
N ASN A 113 6.88 -3.27 -4.35
CA ASN A 113 6.75 -1.84 -4.66
C ASN A 113 6.63 -1.58 -6.17
N VAL A 114 7.28 -2.41 -6.99
CA VAL A 114 7.15 -2.40 -8.45
C VAL A 114 5.73 -2.80 -8.85
N GLU A 115 5.18 -3.85 -8.24
CA GLU A 115 3.81 -4.30 -8.54
C GLU A 115 2.77 -3.26 -8.13
N ILE A 116 2.91 -2.68 -6.93
CA ILE A 116 2.03 -1.64 -6.40
C ILE A 116 2.00 -0.43 -7.33
N SER A 117 3.17 0.07 -7.72
CA SER A 117 3.26 1.24 -8.60
C SER A 117 2.65 0.99 -9.97
N ASN A 118 2.85 -0.20 -10.55
CA ASN A 118 2.24 -0.59 -11.82
C ASN A 118 0.70 -0.67 -11.72
N VAL A 119 0.18 -1.30 -10.67
CA VAL A 119 -1.27 -1.45 -10.48
C VAL A 119 -1.92 -0.10 -10.18
N ALA A 120 -1.32 0.74 -9.33
CA ALA A 120 -1.83 2.07 -9.03
C ALA A 120 -1.89 2.97 -10.27
N ALA A 121 -0.83 2.97 -11.08
CA ALA A 121 -0.81 3.71 -12.35
C ALA A 121 -1.88 3.24 -13.33
N LYS A 122 -2.03 1.91 -13.48
CA LYS A 122 -3.09 1.34 -14.32
C LYS A 122 -4.49 1.72 -13.80
N SER A 123 -4.68 1.71 -12.50
CA SER A 123 -5.95 2.09 -11.86
C SER A 123 -6.30 3.55 -12.16
N LEU A 124 -5.35 4.48 -11.96
CA LEU A 124 -5.52 5.88 -12.30
C LEU A 124 -5.84 6.08 -13.78
N TYR A 125 -5.05 5.47 -14.68
CA TYR A 125 -5.27 5.55 -16.12
C TYR A 125 -6.70 5.13 -16.50
N THR A 126 -7.15 4.01 -15.95
CA THR A 126 -8.48 3.45 -16.22
C THR A 126 -9.57 4.40 -15.71
N SER A 127 -9.43 4.93 -14.50
CA SER A 127 -10.35 5.95 -13.95
C SER A 127 -10.45 7.19 -14.84
N LEU A 128 -9.32 7.71 -15.32
CA LEU A 128 -9.31 8.90 -16.19
C LEU A 128 -9.97 8.63 -17.55
N LEU A 129 -9.78 7.42 -18.10
CA LEU A 129 -10.50 7.01 -19.32
C LEU A 129 -12.01 6.87 -19.09
N GLU A 130 -12.41 6.42 -17.90
CA GLU A 130 -13.81 6.34 -17.47
C GLU A 130 -14.41 7.71 -17.09
N LYS A 131 -13.63 8.79 -17.23
CA LYS A 131 -14.03 10.17 -16.88
C LYS A 131 -14.32 10.39 -15.40
N GLU A 132 -13.72 9.56 -14.54
CA GLU A 132 -13.77 9.76 -13.11
C GLU A 132 -12.83 10.89 -12.69
N THR A 133 -13.35 11.80 -11.87
CA THR A 133 -12.62 12.98 -11.37
C THR A 133 -12.63 13.07 -9.86
N ASP A 134 -13.54 12.37 -9.18
CA ASP A 134 -13.63 12.34 -7.72
C ASP A 134 -12.49 11.50 -7.15
N MET A 135 -11.62 12.16 -6.39
CA MET A 135 -10.43 11.54 -5.81
C MET A 135 -10.77 10.45 -4.78
N GLY A 136 -11.90 10.56 -4.09
CA GLY A 136 -12.40 9.52 -3.19
C GLY A 136 -12.82 8.27 -3.95
N VAL A 137 -13.48 8.43 -5.10
CA VAL A 137 -13.85 7.29 -5.96
C VAL A 137 -12.60 6.63 -6.55
N ILE A 138 -11.64 7.43 -7.02
CA ILE A 138 -10.36 6.93 -7.54
C ILE A 138 -9.58 6.19 -6.45
N LEU A 139 -9.52 6.73 -5.23
CA LEU A 139 -8.88 6.07 -4.08
C LEU A 139 -9.48 4.69 -3.83
N LEU A 140 -10.81 4.59 -3.79
CA LEU A 140 -11.49 3.33 -3.49
C LEU A 140 -11.28 2.29 -4.59
N LYS A 141 -11.38 2.71 -5.87
CA LYS A 141 -11.07 1.82 -7.01
C LYS A 141 -9.63 1.33 -6.94
N MET A 142 -8.68 2.23 -6.68
CA MET A 142 -7.27 1.90 -6.57
C MET A 142 -6.98 0.97 -5.39
N ALA A 143 -7.57 1.23 -4.22
CA ALA A 143 -7.44 0.36 -3.06
C ALA A 143 -7.98 -1.05 -3.36
N GLN A 144 -9.08 -1.15 -4.11
CA GLN A 144 -9.62 -2.42 -4.58
C GLN A 144 -8.65 -3.12 -5.54
N ASP A 145 -8.16 -2.43 -6.57
CA ASP A 145 -7.21 -2.99 -7.54
C ASP A 145 -5.93 -3.51 -6.87
N LEU A 146 -5.43 -2.77 -5.88
CA LEU A 146 -4.24 -3.12 -5.11
C LEU A 146 -4.41 -4.35 -4.20
N THR A 147 -5.64 -4.80 -3.94
CA THR A 147 -5.87 -6.08 -3.21
C THR A 147 -5.47 -7.31 -4.02
N SER A 148 -5.23 -7.17 -5.33
CA SER A 148 -4.78 -8.27 -6.19
C SER A 148 -3.31 -8.67 -5.96
N ILE A 149 -2.55 -7.85 -5.23
CA ILE A 149 -1.13 -8.05 -4.95
C ILE A 149 -0.94 -8.85 -3.65
N SER A 150 0.13 -9.65 -3.57
CA SER A 150 0.55 -10.30 -2.33
C SER A 150 1.43 -9.38 -1.48
N TYR A 151 1.05 -9.17 -0.22
CA TYR A 151 1.80 -8.36 0.76
C TYR A 151 2.44 -9.20 1.86
N GLN A 152 2.56 -10.53 1.70
CA GLN A 152 2.98 -11.44 2.78
C GLN A 152 4.35 -11.10 3.39
N GLU A 153 5.25 -10.52 2.59
CA GLU A 153 6.60 -10.14 3.00
C GLU A 153 6.79 -8.62 3.07
N SER A 154 5.73 -7.83 2.90
CA SER A 154 5.78 -6.37 2.85
C SER A 154 5.30 -5.71 4.14
N PHE A 155 5.85 -4.53 4.44
CA PHE A 155 5.53 -3.75 5.65
C PHE A 155 4.28 -2.87 5.52
N HIS A 156 3.71 -2.77 4.32
CA HIS A 156 2.53 -1.98 3.99
C HIS A 156 1.47 -2.85 3.29
N GLY A 157 0.29 -2.27 3.06
CA GLY A 157 -0.84 -2.97 2.46
C GLY A 157 -1.57 -2.08 1.45
N ALA A 158 -2.51 -2.68 0.72
CA ALA A 158 -3.23 -2.06 -0.38
C ALA A 158 -3.78 -0.65 -0.07
N PHE A 159 -4.47 -0.48 1.06
CA PHE A 159 -5.06 0.82 1.41
C PHE A 159 -4.00 1.87 1.75
N THR A 160 -2.93 1.49 2.47
CA THR A 160 -1.81 2.40 2.78
C THR A 160 -1.15 2.88 1.49
N SER A 161 -0.91 1.97 0.55
CA SER A 161 -0.32 2.28 -0.76
C SER A 161 -1.23 3.14 -1.63
N ALA A 162 -2.54 2.89 -1.62
CA ALA A 162 -3.52 3.72 -2.34
C ALA A 162 -3.56 5.16 -1.79
N ASN A 163 -3.52 5.32 -0.47
CA ASN A 163 -3.47 6.67 0.14
C ASN A 163 -2.17 7.40 -0.21
N ALA A 164 -1.03 6.72 -0.23
CA ALA A 164 0.23 7.32 -0.66
C ALA A 164 0.13 7.81 -2.12
N ALA A 165 -0.46 7.00 -3.01
CA ALA A 165 -0.68 7.38 -4.39
C ALA A 165 -1.57 8.63 -4.52
N ILE A 166 -2.67 8.70 -3.76
CA ILE A 166 -3.58 9.85 -3.77
C ILE A 166 -2.92 11.11 -3.24
N ASN A 167 -2.13 11.01 -2.17
CA ASN A 167 -1.37 12.15 -1.66
C ASN A 167 -0.40 12.70 -2.72
N LEU A 168 0.29 11.84 -3.46
CA LEU A 168 1.16 12.26 -4.56
C LEU A 168 0.35 12.95 -5.67
N ILE A 169 -0.81 12.41 -6.05
CA ILE A 169 -1.69 13.04 -7.06
C ILE A 169 -2.15 14.42 -6.59
N VAL A 170 -2.51 14.58 -5.31
CA VAL A 170 -2.88 15.89 -4.73
C VAL A 170 -1.73 16.88 -4.87
N GLU A 171 -0.53 16.49 -4.44
CA GLU A 171 0.66 17.35 -4.56
C GLU A 171 0.92 17.75 -6.01
N ARG A 172 0.70 16.83 -6.96
CA ARG A 172 0.88 17.05 -8.40
C ARG A 172 -0.14 18.01 -9.00
N VAL A 173 -1.39 17.97 -8.53
CA VAL A 173 -2.46 18.87 -8.97
C VAL A 173 -2.31 20.27 -8.37
N GLU A 174 -1.74 20.38 -7.17
CA GLU A 174 -1.50 21.66 -6.49
C GLU A 174 -0.19 22.36 -6.90
N SER A 175 0.69 21.68 -7.65
CA SER A 175 2.01 22.19 -8.11
C SER A 175 1.93 22.94 -9.44
#